data_AF-A0A5N5SVN7-F1
#
_entry.id   AF-A0A5N5SVN7-F1
#
_cell.length_a   1.000
_cell.length_b   1.000
_cell.length_c   1.000
_cell.angle_alpha   90.00
_cell.angle_beta   90.00
_cell.angle_gamma   90.00
#
_symmetry.space_group_name_H-M   'P 1'
#
loop_
_entity.id
_entity.type
_entity.pdbx_description
1 polymer ?
#
loop_
_entity_poly.entity_id
_entity_poly.type
_entity_poly.pdbx_seq_one_letter_code
_entity_poly.pdbx_strand_id
1 'polypeptide(L)'
;MLRLKNFLKVNLTMDQLNKIVHYTSFEEMKKRESDNMVAPNKDKMINSEVESKDGGFFRKGTTGDYKNKLSTEDIMKINKWTKENTEDMEDNFKYRIN
;
A
#
# COMPACT_ATOMS: atom_id res chain seq x y z
N MET A 1 -10.86 5.33 -9.09
CA MET A 1 -10.66 6.50 -9.98
C MET A 1 -11.87 7.41 -10.15
N LEU A 2 -13.12 6.92 -10.18
CA LEU A 2 -14.31 7.79 -10.34
C LEU A 2 -14.43 8.90 -9.27
N ARG A 3 -14.14 8.59 -8.00
CA ARG A 3 -14.12 9.59 -6.92
C ARG A 3 -13.11 10.72 -7.20
N LEU A 4 -11.88 10.38 -7.59
CA LEU A 4 -10.83 11.35 -7.92
C LEU A 4 -11.19 12.18 -9.17
N LYS A 5 -11.75 11.55 -10.21
CA LYS A 5 -12.27 12.24 -11.40
C LYS A 5 -13.25 13.35 -11.00
N ASN A 6 -14.24 13.00 -10.16
CA ASN A 6 -15.28 13.94 -9.73
C ASN A 6 -14.72 15.04 -8.82
N PHE A 7 -13.83 14.67 -7.89
CA PHE A 7 -13.18 15.63 -6.99
C PHE A 7 -12.38 16.68 -7.75
N LEU A 8 -11.58 16.25 -8.73
CA LEU A 8 -10.77 17.15 -9.58
C LEU A 8 -11.58 17.84 -10.68
N LYS A 9 -12.88 17.54 -10.81
CA LYS A 9 -13.79 18.08 -11.84
C LYS A 9 -13.26 17.89 -13.27
N VAL A 10 -12.61 16.76 -13.55
CA VAL A 10 -12.08 16.44 -14.89
C VAL A 10 -13.06 15.55 -15.67
N ASN A 11 -13.22 15.84 -16.96
CA ASN A 11 -14.10 15.05 -17.82
C ASN A 11 -13.33 13.94 -18.57
N LEU A 12 -13.06 12.84 -17.87
CA LEU A 12 -12.40 11.66 -18.45
C LEU A 12 -13.43 10.63 -18.97
N THR A 13 -13.18 10.07 -20.14
CA THR A 13 -13.95 8.93 -20.68
C THR A 13 -13.66 7.65 -19.90
N MET A 14 -14.52 6.64 -20.04
CA MET A 14 -14.25 5.33 -19.41
C MET A 14 -12.97 4.69 -19.93
N ASP A 15 -12.64 4.85 -21.21
CA ASP A 15 -11.39 4.33 -21.77
C ASP A 15 -10.16 5.00 -21.17
N GLN A 16 -10.22 6.32 -20.96
CA GLN A 16 -9.15 7.05 -20.27
C GLN A 16 -9.01 6.59 -18.81
N LEU A 17 -10.13 6.37 -18.11
CA LEU A 17 -10.11 5.83 -16.75
C LEU A 17 -9.52 4.42 -16.70
N ASN A 18 -9.86 3.56 -17.66
CA ASN A 18 -9.31 2.20 -17.75
C ASN A 18 -7.81 2.22 -18.03
N LYS A 19 -7.33 3.12 -18.90
CA LYS A 19 -5.90 3.34 -19.12
C LYS A 19 -5.19 3.75 -17.84
N ILE A 20 -5.77 4.67 -17.07
CA ILE A 20 -5.21 5.08 -15.78
C ILE A 20 -5.16 3.91 -14.81
N VAL A 21 -6.27 3.16 -14.65
CA VAL A 21 -6.33 1.99 -13.75
C VAL A 21 -5.28 0.95 -14.11
N HIS A 22 -5.12 0.64 -15.40
CA HIS A 22 -4.08 -0.28 -15.86
C HIS A 22 -2.68 0.27 -15.57
N TYR A 23 -2.42 1.52 -15.97
CA TYR A 23 -1.11 2.15 -15.83
C TYR A 23 -0.68 2.29 -14.36
N THR A 24 -1.63 2.55 -13.46
CA THR A 24 -1.39 2.63 -12.01
C THR A 24 -1.62 1.31 -11.28
N SER A 25 -1.74 0.19 -12.00
CA SER A 25 -1.78 -1.12 -11.36
C SER A 25 -0.43 -1.46 -10.73
N PHE A 26 -0.44 -2.28 -9.68
CA PHE A 26 0.78 -2.65 -8.97
C PHE A 26 1.83 -3.26 -9.92
N GLU A 27 1.43 -4.19 -10.78
CA GLU A 27 2.32 -4.85 -11.74
C GLU A 27 2.93 -3.87 -12.73
N GLU A 28 2.13 -2.97 -13.31
CA GLU A 28 2.63 -2.00 -14.28
C GLU A 28 3.56 -0.98 -13.61
N MET A 29 3.25 -0.53 -12.39
CA MET A 29 4.14 0.36 -11.64
C MET A 29 5.45 -0.32 -11.26
N LYS A 30 5.40 -1.59 -10.81
CA LYS A 30 6.59 -2.38 -10.43
C LYS A 30 7.57 -2.55 -11.59
N LYS A 31 7.07 -2.80 -12.81
CA LYS A 31 7.93 -2.90 -14.01
C LYS A 31 8.77 -1.65 -14.26
N ARG A 32 8.31 -0.48 -13.79
CA ARG A 32 9.00 0.82 -13.97
C ARG A 32 9.90 1.20 -12.79
N GLU A 33 9.98 0.35 -11.76
CA GLU A 33 10.78 0.59 -10.56
C GLU A 33 12.28 0.69 -10.87
N SER A 34 12.78 -0.15 -11.79
CA SER A 34 14.18 -0.20 -12.21
C SER A 34 14.67 1.10 -12.83
N ASP A 35 13.76 1.86 -13.45
CA ASP A 35 14.16 2.90 -14.39
C ASP A 35 14.31 4.27 -13.72
N ASN A 36 13.64 4.55 -12.59
CA ASN A 36 13.52 5.94 -12.12
C ASN A 36 13.25 6.18 -10.61
N MET A 37 13.09 5.16 -9.75
CA MET A 37 12.55 5.41 -8.39
C MET A 37 13.53 5.39 -7.23
N VAL A 38 14.78 4.96 -7.42
CA VAL A 38 15.70 4.85 -6.29
C VAL A 38 16.75 5.95 -6.32
N ALA A 39 16.70 6.80 -5.30
CA ALA A 39 17.64 7.89 -5.06
C ALA A 39 19.10 7.43 -5.17
N PRO A 40 20.05 8.35 -5.46
CA PRO A 40 21.46 8.04 -5.32
C PRO A 40 21.72 7.47 -3.91
N ASN A 41 22.41 6.32 -3.83
CA ASN A 41 22.65 5.49 -2.64
C ASN A 41 21.58 4.42 -2.28
N LYS A 42 20.91 3.82 -3.27
CA LYS A 42 20.03 2.64 -3.11
C LYS A 42 20.57 1.60 -2.11
N ASP A 43 21.84 1.22 -2.25
CA ASP A 43 22.46 0.15 -1.47
C ASP A 43 22.60 0.45 0.03
N LYS A 44 22.51 1.73 0.43
CA LYS A 44 22.55 2.16 1.84
C LYS A 44 21.16 2.30 2.46
N MET A 45 20.11 2.33 1.64
CA MET A 45 18.72 2.57 2.08
C MET A 45 17.85 1.33 2.00
N ILE A 46 18.34 0.24 1.40
CA ILE A 46 17.57 -0.98 1.19
C ILE A 46 18.23 -2.15 1.94
N ASN A 47 17.39 -2.91 2.66
CA ASN A 47 17.78 -4.20 3.18
C ASN A 47 17.74 -5.23 2.05
N SER A 48 18.92 -5.64 1.57
CA SER A 48 19.05 -6.56 0.42
C SER A 48 18.47 -7.96 0.68
N GLU A 49 18.48 -8.43 1.95
CA GLU A 49 17.85 -9.71 2.31
C GLU A 49 16.32 -9.63 2.13
N VAL A 50 15.72 -8.53 2.58
CA VAL A 50 14.28 -8.30 2.39
C VAL A 50 13.94 -8.07 0.92
N GLU A 51 14.75 -7.30 0.19
CA GLU A 51 14.53 -7.03 -1.23
C GLU A 51 14.54 -8.33 -2.06
N SER A 52 15.52 -9.20 -1.81
CA SER A 52 15.63 -10.49 -2.50
C SER A 52 14.48 -11.46 -2.17
N LYS A 53 13.99 -11.46 -0.93
CA LYS A 53 12.97 -12.39 -0.45
C LYS A 53 11.53 -11.94 -0.70
N ASP A 54 11.24 -10.67 -0.42
CA ASP A 54 9.89 -10.12 -0.40
C ASP A 54 9.68 -9.03 -1.48
N GLY A 55 10.72 -8.65 -2.24
CA GLY A 55 10.70 -7.57 -3.24
C GLY A 55 11.20 -6.22 -2.69
N GLY A 56 11.54 -5.31 -3.61
CA GLY A 56 12.06 -3.97 -3.31
C GLY A 56 11.01 -2.99 -2.83
N PHE A 57 11.03 -1.76 -3.33
CA PHE A 57 10.04 -0.74 -3.02
C PHE A 57 8.62 -1.23 -3.40
N PHE A 58 8.48 -1.86 -4.57
CA PHE A 58 7.28 -2.63 -4.93
C PHE A 58 7.36 -4.05 -4.38
N ARG A 59 7.18 -4.17 -3.06
CA ARG A 59 7.29 -5.43 -2.29
C ARG A 59 6.27 -6.50 -2.74
N LYS A 60 5.02 -6.43 -2.23
CA LYS A 60 3.96 -7.42 -2.53
C LYS A 60 2.66 -6.86 -3.10
N GLY A 61 2.31 -5.61 -2.80
CA GLY A 61 1.10 -4.99 -3.35
C GLY A 61 -0.22 -5.56 -2.83
N THR A 62 -0.23 -6.27 -1.70
CA THR A 62 -1.41 -6.95 -1.15
C THR A 62 -1.73 -6.51 0.28
N THR A 63 -3.00 -6.61 0.66
CA THR A 63 -3.45 -6.36 2.04
C THR A 63 -3.36 -7.63 2.89
N GLY A 64 -2.99 -7.48 4.17
CA GLY A 64 -3.04 -8.58 5.15
C GLY A 64 -1.73 -9.35 5.34
N ASP A 65 -0.65 -8.99 4.64
CA ASP A 65 0.65 -9.70 4.75
C ASP A 65 1.28 -9.62 6.14
N TYR A 66 0.82 -8.71 7.02
CA TYR A 66 1.25 -8.68 8.43
C TYR A 66 0.98 -10.01 9.14
N LYS A 67 -0.06 -10.76 8.73
CA LYS A 67 -0.41 -12.08 9.28
C LYS A 67 0.64 -13.15 8.99
N ASN A 68 1.48 -12.94 7.97
CA ASN A 68 2.58 -13.84 7.62
C ASN A 68 3.89 -13.47 8.32
N LYS A 69 3.92 -12.34 9.05
CA LYS A 69 5.14 -11.76 9.64
C LYS A 69 5.07 -11.66 11.15
N LEU A 70 3.87 -11.53 11.71
CA LEU A 70 3.62 -11.39 13.14
C LEU A 70 3.03 -12.66 13.71
N SER A 71 3.38 -12.97 14.96
CA SER A 71 2.73 -14.05 15.70
C SER A 71 1.28 -13.67 16.03
N THR A 72 0.44 -14.67 16.33
CA THR A 72 -0.92 -14.43 16.82
C THR A 72 -0.92 -13.55 18.07
N GLU A 73 0.03 -13.76 18.97
CA GLU A 73 0.17 -12.97 20.20
C GLU A 73 0.48 -11.50 19.92
N ASP A 74 1.40 -11.21 18.99
CA ASP A 74 1.73 -9.84 18.60
C ASP A 74 0.55 -9.14 17.96
N ILE A 75 -0.17 -9.84 17.08
CA ILE A 75 -1.39 -9.32 16.45
C ILE A 75 -2.44 -8.97 17.53
N MET A 76 -2.63 -9.83 18.53
CA MET A 76 -3.57 -9.56 19.63
C MET A 76 -3.15 -8.35 20.46
N LYS A 77 -1.85 -8.21 20.78
CA LYS A 77 -1.33 -7.04 21.51
C LYS A 77 -1.54 -5.75 20.72
N ILE A 78 -1.21 -5.73 19.44
CA ILE A 78 -1.41 -4.57 18.55
C ILE A 78 -2.90 -4.24 18.42
N ASN A 79 -3.76 -5.25 18.28
CA ASN A 79 -5.20 -5.04 18.16
C ASN A 79 -5.78 -4.43 19.44
N LYS A 80 -5.40 -4.93 20.60
CA LYS A 80 -5.81 -4.38 21.90
C LYS A 80 -5.37 -2.92 22.03
N TRP A 81 -4.08 -2.65 21.78
CA TRP A 81 -3.54 -1.29 21.86
C TRP A 81 -4.25 -0.35 20.89
N THR A 82 -4.45 -0.77 19.63
CA THR A 82 -5.17 0.02 18.62
C THR A 82 -6.57 0.36 19.11
N LYS A 83 -7.33 -0.63 19.59
CA LYS A 83 -8.70 -0.41 20.09
C LYS A 83 -8.75 0.61 21.23
N GLU A 84 -7.84 0.51 22.19
CA GLU A 84 -7.77 1.43 23.34
C GLU A 84 -7.33 2.85 22.94
N ASN A 85 -6.50 3.00 21.90
CA ASN A 85 -5.89 4.28 21.52
C ASN A 85 -6.55 4.94 20.30
N THR A 86 -7.58 4.31 19.73
CA THR A 86 -8.36 4.87 18.61
C THR A 86 -9.86 4.81 18.89
N GLU A 87 -10.26 4.77 20.17
CA GLU A 87 -11.66 4.65 20.58
C GLU A 87 -12.50 5.87 20.17
N ASP A 88 -11.87 7.03 20.07
CA ASP A 88 -12.43 8.33 19.68
C ASP A 88 -12.54 8.51 18.15
N MET A 89 -11.96 7.59 17.37
CA MET A 89 -12.04 7.65 15.91
C MET A 89 -13.42 7.27 15.41
N GLU A 90 -13.91 7.98 14.39
CA GLU A 90 -15.20 7.72 13.74
C GLU A 90 -15.35 6.24 13.31
N ASP A 91 -16.57 5.71 13.44
CA ASP A 91 -16.95 4.32 13.12
C ASP A 91 -16.62 3.91 11.67
N ASN A 92 -16.46 4.89 10.76
CA ASN A 92 -16.18 4.66 9.35
C ASN A 92 -14.69 4.40 9.04
N PHE A 93 -13.81 4.43 10.04
CA PHE A 93 -12.40 4.14 9.83
C PHE A 93 -12.21 2.64 9.53
N LYS A 94 -11.81 2.33 8.29
CA LYS A 94 -11.73 0.95 7.74
C LYS A 94 -10.92 -0.03 8.59
N TYR A 95 -9.98 0.46 9.40
CA TYR A 95 -9.11 -0.36 10.25
C TYR A 95 -9.42 -0.22 11.74
N ARG A 96 -10.55 0.42 12.10
CA ARG A 96 -11.04 0.40 13.46
C ARG A 96 -11.39 -1.04 13.84
N ILE A 97 -10.90 -1.47 14.99
CA ILE A 97 -11.11 -2.81 15.51
C ILE A 97 -12.25 -2.71 16.53
N ASN A 98 -13.44 -3.16 16.14
CA ASN A 98 -14.64 -3.19 17.00
C ASN A 98 -14.49 -4.17 18.16
#